data_AF-A0AAU0ULA6-F1
#
_entry.id   AF-A0AAU0ULA6-F1
#
_cell.length_a   1.000
_cell.length_b   1.000
_cell.length_c   1.000
_cell.angle_alpha   90.00
_cell.angle_beta   90.00
_cell.angle_gamma   90.00
#
_symmetry.space_group_name_H-M   'P 1'
#
loop_
_entity.id
_entity.type
_entity.pdbx_description
1 polymer ?
#
loop_
_entity_poly.entity_id
_entity_poly.type
_entity_poly.pdbx_seq_one_letter_code
_entity_poly.pdbx_strand_id
1 'polypeptide(L)'
;MILDQGMRVFEKLAEEIKESEPRQRDHLVNSIISFLDITTEVLEESAELREAFARVHGKFMEYPECRSTIKQAARAYQRFGAD
;
A
#
# COMPACT_ATOMS: atom_id res chain seq x y z
N MET A 1 0.17 20.21 4.32
CA MET A 1 0.97 19.76 3.15
C MET A 1 0.16 18.74 2.36
N ILE A 2 0.43 18.52 1.06
CA ILE A 2 -0.29 17.54 0.21
C ILE A 2 -0.29 16.13 0.86
N LEU A 3 0.79 15.78 1.57
CA LEU A 3 0.88 14.54 2.36
C LEU A 3 -0.07 14.49 3.57
N ASP A 4 -0.31 15.61 4.27
CA ASP A 4 -1.31 15.67 5.36
C ASP A 4 -2.74 15.53 4.82
N GLN A 5 -2.99 16.03 3.61
CA GLN A 5 -4.29 15.85 2.95
C GLN A 5 -4.48 14.41 2.48
N GLY A 6 -3.43 13.77 1.95
CA GLY A 6 -3.45 12.36 1.58
C GLY A 6 -3.71 11.45 2.79
N MET A 7 -2.95 11.61 3.89
CA MET A 7 -3.16 10.80 5.09
C MET A 7 -4.53 11.00 5.73
N ARG A 8 -5.06 12.24 5.75
CA ARG A 8 -6.43 12.50 6.22
C ARG A 8 -7.50 11.82 5.38
N VAL A 9 -7.27 11.65 4.07
CA VAL A 9 -8.18 10.89 3.20
C VAL A 9 -8.16 9.41 3.60
N PHE A 10 -6.99 8.84 3.85
CA PHE A 10 -6.87 7.44 4.29
C PHE A 10 -7.42 7.20 5.71
N GLU A 11 -7.18 8.10 6.66
CA GLU A 11 -7.73 8.03 8.01
C GLU A 11 -9.26 8.11 7.99
N LYS A 12 -9.81 9.06 7.22
CA LYS A 12 -11.25 9.22 7.06
C LYS A 12 -11.88 8.01 6.37
N LEU A 13 -11.24 7.47 5.33
CA LEU A 13 -11.65 6.20 4.70
C LEU A 13 -11.63 5.04 5.70
N ALA A 14 -10.61 4.95 6.56
CA ALA A 14 -10.49 3.88 7.55
C ALA A 14 -11.56 3.97 8.67
N GLU A 15 -11.93 5.18 9.09
CA GLU A 15 -13.06 5.41 10.00
C GLU A 15 -14.40 5.09 9.34
N GLU A 16 -14.62 5.59 8.11
CA GLU A 16 -15.82 5.29 7.33
C GLU A 16 -15.99 3.78 7.11
N ILE A 17 -14.91 3.01 6.91
CA ILE A 17 -14.92 1.54 6.84
C ILE A 17 -15.37 0.90 8.16
N LYS A 18 -14.88 1.40 9.30
CA LYS A 18 -15.22 0.85 10.62
C LYS A 18 -16.68 1.07 10.99
N GLU A 19 -17.23 2.22 10.60
CA GLU A 19 -18.59 2.62 10.94
C GLU A 19 -19.64 2.23 9.90
N SER A 20 -19.22 1.82 8.69
CA SER A 20 -20.16 1.44 7.63
C SER A 20 -20.81 0.07 7.85
N GLU A 21 -22.07 -0.02 7.41
CA GLU A 21 -22.83 -1.25 7.31
C GLU A 21 -22.08 -2.29 6.47
N PRO A 22 -22.22 -3.60 6.74
CA PRO A 22 -21.42 -4.65 6.09
C PRO A 22 -21.34 -4.54 4.56
N ARG A 23 -22.46 -4.21 3.90
CA ARG A 23 -22.51 -4.06 2.43
C ARG A 23 -21.73 -2.86 1.89
N GLN A 24 -21.68 -1.77 2.64
CA GLN A 24 -20.93 -0.57 2.25
C GLN A 24 -19.42 -0.78 2.46
N ARG A 25 -19.06 -1.49 3.54
CA ARG A 25 -17.69 -1.95 3.76
C ARG A 25 -17.22 -2.86 2.63
N ASP A 26 -18.03 -3.85 2.24
CA ASP A 26 -17.70 -4.77 1.14
C ASP A 26 -17.50 -4.01 -0.19
N HIS A 27 -18.36 -3.02 -0.48
CA HIS A 27 -18.22 -2.19 -1.68
C HIS A 27 -16.92 -1.37 -1.67
N LEU A 28 -16.55 -0.81 -0.53
CA LEU A 28 -15.32 -0.03 -0.39
C LEU A 28 -14.07 -0.90 -0.50
N VAL A 29 -14.06 -2.06 0.15
CA VAL A 29 -12.96 -3.04 0.02
C VAL A 29 -12.79 -3.45 -1.45
N ASN A 30 -13.88 -3.78 -2.14
CA ASN A 30 -13.83 -4.14 -3.56
C ASN A 30 -13.32 -3.00 -4.46
N SER A 31 -13.67 -1.76 -4.12
CA SER A 31 -13.18 -0.57 -4.83
C SER A 31 -11.68 -0.35 -4.62
N ILE A 32 -11.18 -0.57 -3.41
CA ILE A 32 -9.73 -0.51 -3.11
C ILE A 32 -8.99 -1.61 -3.85
N ILE A 33 -9.50 -2.84 -3.85
CA ILE A 33 -8.92 -3.97 -4.60
C ILE A 33 -8.84 -3.62 -6.09
N SER A 34 -9.94 -3.13 -6.68
CA SER A 34 -9.97 -2.77 -8.10
C SER A 34 -8.96 -1.66 -8.44
N PHE A 35 -8.80 -0.67 -7.56
CA PHE A 35 -7.79 0.38 -7.72
C PHE A 35 -6.36 -0.18 -7.65
N LEU A 36 -6.10 -1.12 -6.73
CA LEU A 36 -4.80 -1.78 -6.61
C LEU A 36 -4.51 -2.67 -7.83
N ASP A 37 -5.50 -3.36 -8.38
CA ASP A 37 -5.37 -4.17 -9.59
C ASP A 37 -4.98 -3.28 -10.79
N ILE A 38 -5.71 -2.19 -11.02
CA ILE A 38 -5.36 -1.20 -12.06
C ILE A 38 -3.96 -0.64 -11.84
N THR A 39 -3.61 -0.28 -10.60
CA THR A 39 -2.28 0.23 -10.29
C THR A 39 -1.20 -0.81 -10.59
N THR A 40 -1.49 -2.09 -10.36
CA THR A 40 -0.58 -3.21 -10.64
C THR A 40 -0.38 -3.40 -12.14
N GLU A 41 -1.44 -3.38 -12.94
CA GLU A 41 -1.34 -3.43 -14.41
C GLU A 41 -0.49 -2.26 -14.96
N VAL A 42 -0.73 -1.04 -14.48
CA VAL A 42 0.05 0.13 -14.89
C VAL A 42 1.51 0.03 -14.44
N LEU A 43 1.77 -0.61 -13.29
CA LEU A 43 3.13 -0.91 -12.84
C LEU A 43 3.85 -1.88 -13.76
N GLU A 44 3.20 -2.72 -14.57
CA GLU A 44 3.86 -3.60 -15.54
C GLU A 44 4.34 -2.82 -16.77
N GLU A 45 3.61 -1.78 -17.16
CA GLU A 45 3.88 -1.01 -18.38
C GLU A 45 4.78 0.21 -18.16
N SER A 46 4.81 0.78 -16.95
CA SER A 46 5.54 2.03 -16.67
C SER A 46 6.75 1.85 -15.73
N ALA A 47 7.95 1.89 -16.30
CA ALA A 47 9.19 1.90 -15.52
C ALA A 47 9.32 3.12 -14.60
N GLU A 48 8.91 4.29 -15.06
CA GLU A 48 8.92 5.53 -14.27
C GLU A 48 8.00 5.42 -13.05
N LEU A 49 6.82 4.81 -13.21
CA LEU A 49 5.91 4.57 -12.08
C LEU A 49 6.51 3.57 -11.09
N ARG A 50 7.13 2.48 -11.56
CA ARG A 50 7.84 1.52 -10.69
C ARG A 50 8.93 2.20 -9.88
N GLU A 51 9.74 3.05 -10.51
CA GLU A 51 10.81 3.78 -9.82
C GLU A 51 10.25 4.78 -8.79
N ALA A 52 9.20 5.52 -9.14
CA ALA A 52 8.54 6.42 -8.21
C ALA A 52 7.95 5.67 -7.01
N PHE A 53 7.28 4.55 -7.26
CA PHE A 53 6.68 3.70 -6.23
C PHE A 53 7.75 3.07 -5.32
N ALA A 54 8.83 2.55 -5.90
CA ALA A 54 9.96 1.98 -5.17
C ALA A 54 10.68 3.03 -4.31
N ARG A 55 10.84 4.26 -4.81
CA ARG A 55 11.45 5.37 -4.06
C ARG A 55 10.64 5.74 -2.81
N VAL A 56 9.31 5.79 -2.91
CA VAL A 56 8.44 6.06 -1.75
C VAL A 56 8.56 4.93 -0.72
N HIS A 57 8.47 3.67 -1.16
CA HIS A 57 8.58 2.52 -0.26
C HIS A 57 9.97 2.40 0.36
N GLY A 58 11.02 2.65 -0.41
CA GLY A 58 12.40 2.68 0.08
C GLY A 58 12.57 3.70 1.20
N LYS A 59 12.00 4.90 1.03
CA LYS A 59 12.03 5.93 2.06
C LYS A 59 11.26 5.52 3.32
N PHE A 60 10.11 4.86 3.16
CA PHE A 60 9.32 4.34 4.28
C PHE A 60 10.11 3.30 5.12
N MET A 61 10.96 2.49 4.48
CA MET A 61 11.79 1.50 5.18
C MET A 61 12.95 2.11 6.00
N GLU A 62 13.25 3.40 5.85
CA GLU A 62 14.26 4.07 6.68
C GLU A 62 13.76 4.37 8.10
N TYR A 63 12.45 4.29 8.35
CA TYR A 63 11.84 4.63 9.64
C TYR A 63 11.81 3.44 10.62
N PRO A 64 12.03 3.66 11.92
CA PRO A 64 12.12 2.59 12.92
C PRO A 64 10.83 1.78 13.08
N GLU A 65 9.66 2.39 12.82
CA GLU A 65 8.33 1.75 12.84
C GLU A 65 8.24 0.59 11.84
N CYS A 66 9.01 0.67 10.76
CA CYS A 66 9.01 -0.32 9.68
C CYS A 66 9.91 -1.52 9.96
N ARG A 67 10.63 -1.54 11.10
CA ARG A 67 11.57 -2.62 11.46
C ARG A 67 10.91 -4.01 11.45
N SER A 68 9.64 -4.10 11.86
CA SER A 68 8.86 -5.34 11.80
C SER A 68 8.70 -5.82 10.35
N THR A 69 8.22 -4.93 9.47
CA THR A 69 7.99 -5.19 8.06
C THR A 69 9.28 -5.57 7.33
N ILE A 70 10.38 -4.86 7.59
CA ILE A 70 11.70 -5.17 7.03
C ILE A 70 12.16 -6.58 7.44
N LYS A 71 11.99 -6.96 8.71
CA LYS A 71 12.33 -8.30 9.19
C LYS A 71 11.48 -9.38 8.50
N GLN A 72 10.19 -9.12 8.29
CA GLN A 72 9.30 -10.05 7.61
C GLN A 72 9.67 -10.19 6.13
N ALA A 73 9.95 -9.09 5.44
CA ALA A 73 10.41 -9.07 4.06
C ALA A 73 11.74 -9.82 3.89
N ALA A 74 12.72 -9.57 4.78
CA ALA A 74 14.00 -10.28 4.76
C ALA A 74 13.83 -11.80 4.95
N ARG A 75 12.92 -12.23 5.84
CA ARG A 75 12.60 -13.65 6.04
C ARG A 75 11.92 -14.26 4.82
N ALA A 76 11.00 -13.54 4.18
CA ALA A 76 10.34 -14.00 2.96
C ALA A 76 11.35 -14.17 1.82
N TYR A 77 12.26 -13.20 1.65
CA TYR A 77 13.34 -13.28 0.67
C TYR A 77 14.27 -14.48 0.91
N GLN A 78 14.62 -14.77 2.17
CA GLN A 78 15.39 -15.98 2.51
C GLN A 78 14.67 -17.29 2.17
N ARG A 79 13.33 -17.30 2.17
CA ARG A 79 12.53 -18.51 1.92
C ARG A 79 12.18 -18.72 0.46
N PHE A 80 12.04 -17.64 -0.30
CA PHE A 80 11.44 -17.66 -1.64
C PHE A 80 12.26 -16.89 -2.70
N GLY A 81 13.27 -16.14 -2.29
CA GLY A 81 14.09 -15.28 -3.16
C GLY A 81 15.47 -15.85 -3.49
N ALA A 82 15.75 -17.09 -3.09
CA ALA A 82 16.89 -17.83 -3.61
C ALA A 82 16.43 -18.59 -4.86
N ASP A 83 16.96 -18.21 -6.02
CA ASP A 83 17.14 -19.15 -7.13
C ASP A 83 18.08 -20.29 -6.70
#